data_AF-A0A6M4H2L6-F1
#
_entry.id   AF-A0A6M4H2L6-F1
#
_cell.length_a   1.000
_cell.length_b   1.000
_cell.length_c   1.000
_cell.angle_alpha   90.00
_cell.angle_beta   90.00
_cell.angle_gamma   90.00
#
_symmetry.space_group_name_H-M   'P 1'
#
loop_
_entity.id
_entity.type
_entity.pdbx_description
1 polymer ?
#
loop_
_entity_poly.entity_id
_entity_poly.type
_entity_poly.pdbx_seq_one_letter_code
_entity_poly.pdbx_strand_id
1 'polypeptide(L)'
;MRIESVDRRSFLAISRGTFEDPLDLDISVRAQSFSGETSNIFPMGAPQFLADLEQLEKTRRGTASLEGTEDFLLTFQPYGSTGSIWVTVVITAFRYTPMLAAEVSTDRLSCGFEIAGEYFGQMCVELRQVLGNE
;
A
#
# COMPACT_ATOMS: atom_id res chain seq x y z
N MET A 1 -5.38 -4.92 -7.69
CA MET A 1 -4.05 -5.57 -7.73
C MET A 1 -3.76 -6.27 -6.41
N ARG A 2 -2.83 -7.23 -6.42
CA ARG A 2 -2.42 -7.96 -5.21
C ARG A 2 -0.92 -8.24 -5.26
N ILE A 3 -0.23 -7.80 -4.23
CA ILE A 3 1.21 -7.93 -4.03
C ILE A 3 1.43 -8.98 -2.94
N GLU A 4 2.24 -10.00 -3.21
CA GLU A 4 2.52 -11.07 -2.25
C GLU A 4 4.00 -11.10 -1.86
N SER A 5 4.27 -11.50 -0.62
CA SER A 5 5.62 -11.76 -0.15
C SER A 5 6.22 -13.01 -0.80
N VAL A 6 7.55 -13.11 -0.78
CA VAL A 6 8.31 -14.27 -1.30
C VAL A 6 7.82 -15.60 -0.69
N ASP A 7 7.47 -15.61 0.60
CA ASP A 7 6.95 -16.79 1.32
C ASP A 7 5.44 -17.02 1.15
N ARG A 8 4.73 -16.13 0.44
CA ARG A 8 3.28 -16.10 0.23
C ARG A 8 2.44 -16.08 1.51
N ARG A 9 3.03 -15.70 2.64
CA ARG A 9 2.32 -15.56 3.93
C ARG A 9 1.80 -14.16 4.18
N SER A 10 2.26 -13.19 3.39
CA SER A 10 1.87 -11.80 3.49
C SER A 10 1.41 -11.27 2.14
N PHE A 11 0.45 -10.36 2.15
CA PHE A 11 0.01 -9.68 0.95
C PHE A 11 -0.49 -8.26 1.24
N LEU A 12 -0.43 -7.42 0.22
CA LEU A 12 -1.14 -6.16 0.10
C LEU A 12 -2.05 -6.24 -1.13
N ALA A 13 -3.34 -6.07 -0.95
CA ALA A 13 -4.30 -5.88 -2.02
C ALA A 13 -4.73 -4.42 -2.05
N ILE A 14 -4.68 -3.83 -3.24
CA ILE A 14 -5.15 -2.48 -3.51
C ILE A 14 -6.16 -2.59 -4.64
N SER A 15 -7.40 -2.18 -4.40
CA SER A 15 -8.44 -2.09 -5.42
C SER A 15 -8.95 -0.66 -5.49
N ARG A 16 -9.53 -0.28 -6.63
CA ARG A 16 -10.38 0.90 -6.67
C ARG A 16 -11.56 0.65 -5.74
N GLY A 17 -11.89 1.63 -4.92
CA GLY A 17 -13.00 1.53 -4.02
C GLY A 17 -14.32 1.61 -4.78
N THR A 18 -15.40 1.48 -4.02
CA THR A 18 -16.76 1.44 -4.57
C THR A 18 -17.49 2.78 -4.51
N PHE A 19 -16.84 3.84 -4.03
CA PHE A 19 -17.45 5.16 -3.92
C PHE A 19 -17.55 5.84 -5.29
N GLU A 20 -18.38 6.88 -5.39
CA GLU A 20 -18.62 7.62 -6.65
C GLU A 20 -17.38 8.37 -7.17
N ASP A 21 -16.29 8.44 -6.40
CA ASP A 21 -15.04 9.07 -6.79
C ASP A 21 -14.08 8.03 -7.39
N PRO A 22 -13.66 8.16 -8.66
CA PRO A 22 -12.78 7.19 -9.33
C PRO A 22 -11.37 7.05 -8.71
N LEU A 23 -11.01 7.91 -7.75
CA LEU A 23 -9.71 7.92 -7.08
C LEU A 23 -9.70 7.25 -5.71
N ASP A 24 -10.82 6.69 -5.25
CA ASP A 24 -10.89 5.99 -3.99
C ASP A 24 -10.17 4.63 -4.04
N LEU A 25 -9.51 4.27 -2.94
CA LEU A 25 -8.81 3.00 -2.81
C LEU A 25 -9.31 2.21 -1.62
N ASP A 26 -9.49 0.91 -1.85
CA ASP A 26 -9.67 -0.11 -0.82
C ASP A 26 -8.35 -0.86 -0.63
N ILE A 27 -7.90 -0.93 0.62
CA ILE A 27 -6.65 -1.55 1.02
C ILE A 27 -6.95 -2.73 1.93
N SER A 28 -6.49 -3.92 1.56
CA SER A 28 -6.50 -5.10 2.42
C SER A 28 -5.08 -5.62 2.56
N VAL A 29 -4.62 -5.79 3.80
CA VAL A 29 -3.27 -6.22 4.09
C VAL A 29 -3.28 -7.38 5.07
N ARG A 30 -2.39 -8.34 4.85
CA ARG A 30 -2.14 -9.45 5.76
C ARG A 30 -0.64 -9.67 5.87
N ALA A 31 -0.12 -9.81 7.08
CA ALA A 31 1.26 -10.17 7.32
C ALA A 31 1.34 -11.03 8.58
N GLN A 32 1.75 -12.29 8.47
CA GLN A 32 1.90 -13.30 9.55
C GLN A 32 0.93 -13.20 10.76
N SER A 33 1.13 -12.26 11.68
CA SER A 33 0.32 -12.01 12.89
C SER A 33 -0.75 -10.92 12.75
N PHE A 34 -0.90 -10.34 11.57
CA PHE A 34 -1.68 -9.13 11.33
C PHE A 34 -2.54 -9.26 10.08
N SER A 35 -3.76 -8.75 10.16
CA SER A 35 -4.61 -8.45 9.01
C SER A 35 -5.38 -7.16 9.28
N GLY A 36 -5.53 -6.32 8.28
CA GLY A 36 -6.29 -5.10 8.38
C GLY A 36 -6.84 -4.65 7.04
N GLU A 37 -7.96 -3.94 7.09
CA GLU A 37 -8.66 -3.43 5.93
C GLU A 37 -9.06 -1.99 6.19
N THR A 38 -8.84 -1.14 5.20
CA THR A 38 -9.23 0.27 5.22
C THR A 38 -9.78 0.62 3.85
N SER A 39 -10.92 1.30 3.85
CA SER A 39 -11.62 1.77 2.65
C SER A 39 -11.62 3.29 2.58
N ASN A 40 -11.95 3.83 1.41
CA ASN A 40 -12.05 5.26 1.14
C ASN A 40 -10.72 6.01 1.36
N ILE A 41 -9.61 5.39 0.97
CA ILE A 41 -8.32 6.07 0.95
C ILE A 41 -8.21 6.92 -0.30
N PHE A 42 -8.03 8.23 -0.12
CA PHE A 42 -7.74 9.15 -1.20
C PHE A 42 -6.23 9.36 -1.29
N PRO A 43 -5.56 8.87 -2.35
CA PRO A 43 -4.13 9.03 -2.51
C PRO A 43 -3.76 10.50 -2.73
N MET A 44 -2.76 10.97 -1.99
CA MET A 44 -2.20 12.31 -2.08
C MET A 44 -0.89 12.26 -2.88
N GLY A 45 -0.77 13.10 -3.91
CA GLY A 45 0.46 13.20 -4.69
C GLY A 45 0.76 11.99 -5.59
N ALA A 46 -0.26 11.23 -6.01
CA ALA A 46 -0.11 10.06 -6.87
C ALA A 46 0.81 10.27 -8.10
N PRO A 47 0.78 11.41 -8.83
CA PRO A 47 1.71 11.63 -9.95
C PRO A 47 3.19 11.62 -9.55
N GLN A 48 3.53 12.25 -8.42
CA GLN A 48 4.91 12.28 -7.91
C GLN A 48 5.33 10.88 -7.45
N PHE A 49 4.45 10.18 -6.73
CA PHE A 49 4.68 8.79 -6.33
C PHE A 49 4.97 7.89 -7.54
N LEU A 50 4.18 7.98 -8.61
CA LEU A 50 4.39 7.16 -9.81
C LEU A 50 5.72 7.48 -10.51
N ALA A 51 6.13 8.75 -10.53
CA ALA A 51 7.43 9.15 -11.07
C ALA A 51 8.60 8.60 -10.21
N ASP A 52 8.49 8.68 -8.88
CA ASP A 52 9.48 8.13 -7.95
C ASP A 52 9.55 6.59 -8.04
N LEU A 53 8.40 5.94 -8.22
CA LEU A 53 8.30 4.50 -8.41
C LEU A 53 8.97 4.05 -9.72
N GLU A 54 8.77 4.80 -10.81
CA GLU A 54 9.46 4.57 -12.09
C GLU A 54 10.98 4.75 -11.95
N GLN A 55 11.43 5.77 -11.21
CA GLN A 55 12.85 5.99 -10.99
C GLN A 55 13.46 4.88 -10.12
N LEU A 56 12.76 4.42 -9.09
CA LEU A 56 13.12 3.26 -8.28
C LEU A 56 13.16 1.98 -9.14
N GLU A 57 12.24 1.83 -10.09
CA GLU A 57 12.20 0.74 -11.06
C GLU A 57 13.43 0.73 -11.98
N LYS A 58 13.91 1.89 -12.42
CA LYS A 58 15.06 1.97 -13.32
C LYS A 58 16.39 1.84 -12.58
N THR A 59 16.49 2.46 -11.40
CA THR A 59 17.79 2.63 -10.72
C THR A 59 18.00 1.69 -9.55
N ARG A 60 16.93 1.07 -9.03
CA ARG A 60 16.94 0.32 -7.76
C ARG A 60 17.51 1.16 -6.61
N ARG A 61 17.25 2.47 -6.62
CA ARG A 61 17.69 3.44 -5.61
C ARG A 61 16.55 4.40 -5.27
N GLY A 62 16.65 5.02 -4.08
CA GLY A 62 15.67 5.99 -3.59
C GLY A 62 14.50 5.32 -2.86
N THR A 63 13.44 6.09 -2.65
CA THR A 63 12.23 5.65 -1.97
C THR A 63 11.04 6.24 -2.70
N ALA A 64 10.01 5.44 -2.95
CA ALA A 64 8.73 5.91 -3.47
C ALA A 64 7.68 5.79 -2.36
N SER A 65 7.04 6.90 -2.01
CA SER A 65 6.05 6.98 -0.93
C SER A 65 4.74 7.52 -1.47
N LEU A 66 3.64 6.79 -1.20
CA LEU A 66 2.29 7.25 -1.45
C LEU A 66 1.62 7.49 -0.10
N GLU A 67 1.28 8.75 0.14
CA GLU A 67 0.46 9.14 1.29
C GLU A 67 -1.02 9.16 0.86
N GLY A 68 -1.91 9.05 1.82
CA GLY A 68 -3.34 9.21 1.59
C GLY A 68 -4.05 9.71 2.84
N THR A 69 -5.37 9.81 2.76
CA THR A 69 -6.22 10.10 3.93
C THR A 69 -6.06 9.05 5.03
N GLU A 70 -6.52 9.37 6.24
CA GLU A 70 -6.52 8.45 7.39
C GLU A 70 -5.13 7.89 7.75
N ASP A 71 -4.09 8.73 7.66
CA ASP A 71 -2.69 8.38 7.91
C ASP A 71 -2.18 7.19 7.08
N PHE A 72 -2.81 6.93 5.92
CA PHE A 72 -2.35 5.92 4.99
C PHE A 72 -0.96 6.25 4.47
N LEU A 73 -0.06 5.27 4.51
CA LEU A 73 1.27 5.36 3.90
C LEU A 73 1.63 4.03 3.26
N LEU A 74 2.04 4.09 2.00
CA LEU A 74 2.63 2.99 1.27
C LEU A 74 4.04 3.40 0.82
N THR A 75 5.05 2.62 1.19
CA THR A 75 6.45 2.94 0.92
C THR A 75 7.16 1.79 0.23
N PHE A 76 7.94 2.09 -0.79
CA PHE A 76 8.82 1.16 -1.50
C PHE A 76 10.27 1.62 -1.39
N GLN A 77 11.16 0.71 -1.02
CA GLN A 77 12.60 1.00 -0.94
C GLN A 77 13.45 -0.23 -1.31
N PRO A 78 14.68 -0.04 -1.81
CA PRO A 78 15.61 -1.14 -2.06
C PRO A 78 15.85 -1.98 -0.81
N TYR A 79 15.95 -3.29 -1.00
CA TYR A 79 16.19 -4.24 0.07
C TYR A 79 17.20 -5.30 -0.36
N GLY A 80 18.24 -5.45 0.46
CA GLY A 80 19.33 -6.41 0.20
C GLY A 80 20.15 -6.08 -1.07
N SER A 81 20.96 -7.05 -1.48
CA SER A 81 21.87 -6.95 -2.63
C SER A 81 21.30 -7.59 -3.92
N THR A 82 20.17 -8.28 -3.81
CA THR A 82 19.51 -9.01 -4.91
C THR A 82 18.61 -8.13 -5.78
N GLY A 83 18.47 -6.86 -5.43
CA GLY A 83 17.53 -5.94 -6.09
C GLY A 83 16.07 -6.16 -5.68
N SER A 84 15.83 -6.87 -4.58
CA SER A 84 14.52 -6.95 -3.93
C SER A 84 14.06 -5.58 -3.44
N ILE A 85 12.76 -5.43 -3.23
CA ILE A 85 12.14 -4.21 -2.73
C ILE A 85 11.42 -4.53 -1.42
N TRP A 86 11.67 -3.72 -0.41
CA TRP A 86 10.89 -3.74 0.83
C TRP A 86 9.69 -2.83 0.67
N VAL A 87 8.52 -3.36 1.01
CA VAL A 87 7.27 -2.62 1.03
C VAL A 87 6.83 -2.44 2.47
N THR A 88 6.50 -1.21 2.82
CA THR A 88 5.87 -0.87 4.08
C THR A 88 4.48 -0.33 3.81
N VAL A 89 3.51 -0.80 4.57
CA VAL A 89 2.13 -0.34 4.54
C VAL A 89 1.76 0.12 5.94
N VAL A 90 1.10 1.26 6.00
CA VAL A 90 0.52 1.82 7.21
C VAL A 90 -0.94 2.14 6.92
N ILE A 91 -1.83 1.67 7.78
CA ILE A 91 -3.26 1.96 7.72
C ILE A 91 -3.76 2.35 9.12
N THR A 92 -4.82 3.15 9.17
CA THR A 92 -5.56 3.42 10.41
C THR A 92 -6.77 2.51 10.46
N ALA A 93 -6.85 1.69 11.52
CA ALA A 93 -8.05 0.91 11.81
C ALA A 93 -8.92 1.64 12.83
N PHE A 94 -10.21 1.74 12.50
CA PHE A 94 -11.23 2.25 13.39
C PHE A 94 -11.88 1.08 14.13
N ARG A 95 -11.79 1.05 15.46
CA ARG A 95 -12.61 0.13 16.27
C ARG A 95 -13.80 0.87 16.84
N TYR A 96 -14.98 0.31 16.59
CA TYR A 96 -16.23 0.75 17.18
C TYR A 96 -16.55 -0.14 18.37
N THR A 97 -16.62 0.44 19.57
CA THR A 97 -17.04 -0.29 20.77
C THR A 97 -18.53 -0.06 21.02
N PRO A 98 -19.41 -1.03 20.75
CA PRO A 98 -20.86 -0.81 20.72
C PRO A 98 -21.50 -0.48 22.08
N MET A 99 -20.78 -0.67 23.21
CA MET A 99 -21.31 -0.37 24.55
C MET A 99 -21.22 1.10 24.96
N LEU A 100 -20.37 1.90 24.31
CA LEU A 100 -20.20 3.32 24.59
C LEU A 100 -20.37 4.03 23.24
N ALA A 101 -21.55 4.60 23.00
CA ALA A 101 -22.02 5.11 21.71
C ALA A 101 -21.18 6.22 21.05
N ALA A 102 -19.93 6.47 21.48
CA ALA A 102 -19.09 7.54 21.00
C ALA A 102 -17.56 7.25 20.98
N GLU A 103 -17.10 6.07 21.40
CA GLU A 103 -15.65 5.79 21.42
C GLU A 103 -15.21 5.09 20.14
N VAL A 104 -14.70 5.90 19.20
CA VAL A 104 -13.92 5.43 18.06
C VAL A 104 -12.46 5.45 18.49
N SER A 105 -11.87 4.28 18.73
CA SER A 105 -10.41 4.19 18.92
C SER A 105 -9.76 3.98 17.56
N THR A 106 -8.77 4.82 17.23
CA THR A 106 -7.93 4.68 16.04
C THR A 106 -6.64 3.97 16.40
N ASP A 107 -6.42 2.80 15.83
CA ASP A 107 -5.15 2.10 15.92
C ASP A 107 -4.38 2.31 14.62
N ARG A 108 -3.16 2.85 14.72
CA ARG A 108 -2.24 2.90 13.58
C ARG A 108 -1.54 1.56 13.46
N LEU A 109 -1.73 0.91 12.32
CA LEU A 109 -1.22 -0.43 12.05
C LEU A 109 -0.18 -0.33 10.95
N SER A 110 0.94 -1.03 11.13
CA SER A 110 2.00 -1.07 10.12
C SER A 110 2.53 -2.48 9.95
N CYS A 111 2.79 -2.85 8.70
CA CYS A 111 3.53 -4.06 8.37
C CYS A 111 4.42 -3.82 7.16
N GLY A 112 5.40 -4.70 6.96
CA GLY A 112 6.18 -4.70 5.74
C GLY A 112 6.61 -6.09 5.32
N PHE A 113 6.93 -6.23 4.04
CA PHE A 113 7.37 -7.48 3.46
C PHE A 113 8.26 -7.24 2.23
N GLU A 114 9.03 -8.28 1.89
CA GLU A 114 9.92 -8.28 0.73
C GLU A 114 9.18 -8.74 -0.54
N ILE A 115 9.44 -8.02 -1.64
CA ILE A 115 9.10 -8.40 -3.01
C ILE A 115 10.38 -8.72 -3.76
N ALA A 116 10.42 -9.88 -4.42
CA ALA A 116 11.53 -10.23 -5.28
C ALA A 116 11.65 -9.24 -6.45
N GLY A 117 12.88 -8.80 -6.77
CA GLY A 117 13.13 -7.77 -7.77
C GLY A 117 12.58 -8.08 -9.18
N GLU A 118 12.39 -9.37 -9.50
CA GLU A 118 11.78 -9.85 -10.74
C GLU A 118 10.29 -9.53 -10.87
N TYR A 119 9.55 -9.43 -9.76
CA TYR A 119 8.12 -9.09 -9.76
C TYR A 119 7.87 -7.58 -9.66
N PHE A 120 8.89 -6.78 -9.34
CA PHE A 120 8.73 -5.36 -9.09
C PHE A 120 8.22 -4.60 -10.34
N GLY A 121 8.70 -4.95 -11.53
CA GLY A 121 8.25 -4.29 -12.76
C GLY A 121 6.77 -4.51 -13.07
N GLN A 122 6.29 -5.75 -12.93
CA GLN A 122 4.86 -6.06 -13.08
C GLN A 122 4.02 -5.31 -12.05
N MET A 123 4.47 -5.28 -10.79
CA MET A 123 3.81 -4.54 -9.72
C MET A 123 3.71 -3.04 -10.03
N CYS A 124 4.77 -2.42 -10.59
CA CYS A 124 4.73 -1.03 -11.03
C CYS A 124 3.66 -0.78 -12.11
N VAL A 125 3.51 -1.70 -13.07
CA VAL A 125 2.45 -1.61 -14.10
C VAL A 125 1.06 -1.68 -13.48
N GLU A 126 0.83 -2.64 -12.58
CA GLU A 126 -0.45 -2.79 -11.90
C GLU A 126 -0.80 -1.56 -11.02
N LEU A 127 0.18 -0.98 -10.33
CA LEU A 127 -0.02 0.26 -9.55
C LEU A 127 -0.39 1.44 -10.46
N ARG A 128 0.26 1.57 -11.63
CA ARG A 128 -0.11 2.61 -12.60
C ARG A 128 -1.53 2.44 -13.12
N GLN A 129 -2.02 1.21 -13.31
CA GLN A 129 -3.41 0.99 -13.74
C GLN A 129 -4.42 1.34 -12.64
N VAL A 130 -4.08 1.05 -11.38
CA VAL A 130 -4.95 1.35 -10.24
C VAL A 130 -4.99 2.85 -9.97
N LEU A 131 -3.84 3.52 -9.97
CA LEU A 131 -3.68 4.93 -9.58
C LEU A 131 -3.74 5.91 -10.76
N GLY A 132 -3.44 5.46 -11.97
CA GLY A 132 -3.49 6.23 -13.20
C GLY A 132 -4.90 6.17 -13.79
N ASN A 133 -5.50 7.34 -13.98
CA ASN A 133 -6.67 7.51 -14.83
C ASN A 133 -6.24 7.39 -16.30
N GLU A 134 -6.22 6.17 -16.83
CA GLU A 134 -6.41 5.92 -18.27
C GLU A 134 -7.78 5.30 -18.51
#